data_AF-A0AAN5LDQ7-F1
#
_entry.id   AF-A0AAN5LDQ7-F1
#
_cell.length_a   1.000
_cell.length_b   1.000
_cell.length_c   1.000
_cell.angle_alpha   90.00
_cell.angle_beta   90.00
_cell.angle_gamma   90.00
#
_symmetry.space_group_name_H-M   'P 1'
#
loop_
_entity.id
_entity.type
_entity.pdbx_description
1 polymer ?
#
loop_
_entity_poly.entity_id
_entity_poly.type
_entity_poly.pdbx_seq_one_letter_code
_entity_poly.pdbx_strand_id
1 'polypeptide(L)'
;MADDGLKAPVVIQASRIDATLLPRNIFSQPYLLYVIQQGTDLGNVAGKANEAGQGAWDAQVKNDEQDLVLADHESRLETAEATLVNHEQRITAAEATLVDHEQRISVAEVELADHETRISANEAELANHETRITQNTDDISALDTQLDTAESGISTLEANSVSKAVSTSQSVQATGGSFLVGNVPVPTTDKLQVGGSANVSVSYKVAGVQVLGARQTGWTAGTGTANKGAFNADMTFAVGATYSQTEVQALADALRSERQRTKALEDAMRAHGLIN
;
A
#
# COMPACT_ATOMS: atom_id res chain seq x y z
N MET A 1 38.49 52.90 68.61
CA MET A 1 37.83 54.16 68.97
C MET A 1 38.87 55.16 69.40
N ALA A 2 38.85 56.34 68.78
CA ALA A 2 39.77 57.43 69.02
C ALA A 2 39.71 57.91 70.48
N ASP A 3 40.88 58.24 71.01
CA ASP A 3 41.05 58.72 72.38
C ASP A 3 40.73 60.21 72.47
N ASP A 4 39.55 60.52 73.00
CA ASP A 4 39.06 61.87 73.22
C ASP A 4 39.93 62.71 74.17
N GLY A 5 40.88 62.12 74.90
CA GLY A 5 41.89 62.86 75.66
C GLY A 5 42.91 63.61 74.78
N LEU A 6 43.13 63.16 73.55
CA LEU A 6 44.15 63.72 72.64
C LEU A 6 43.80 65.09 72.04
N LYS A 7 42.50 65.42 71.98
CA LYS A 7 42.00 66.75 71.54
C LYS A 7 42.00 67.80 72.66
N ALA A 8 42.22 67.39 73.92
CA ALA A 8 42.25 68.29 75.05
C ALA A 8 43.61 69.01 75.10
N PRO A 9 43.68 70.33 74.83
CA PRO A 9 44.95 71.02 74.80
C PRO A 9 45.54 71.12 76.20
N VAL A 10 46.82 70.82 76.34
CA VAL A 10 47.59 71.12 77.55
C VAL A 10 47.81 72.63 77.60
N VAL A 11 47.30 73.27 78.65
CA VAL A 11 47.46 74.70 78.90
C VAL A 11 48.51 74.90 79.98
N ILE A 12 49.62 75.53 79.62
CA ILE A 12 50.62 75.97 80.59
C ILE A 12 50.20 77.31 81.20
N GLN A 13 50.24 77.44 82.53
CA GLN A 13 49.93 78.69 83.24
C GLN A 13 51.10 79.70 83.19
N ALA A 14 51.91 79.67 82.12
CA ALA A 14 53.04 80.55 81.95
C ALA A 14 52.55 81.93 81.46
N SER A 15 52.34 82.86 82.38
CA SER A 15 52.25 84.28 82.05
C SER A 15 53.52 84.68 81.28
N ARG A 16 53.40 85.49 80.22
CA ARG A 16 54.59 86.00 79.50
C ARG A 16 55.58 86.54 80.53
N ILE A 17 56.79 85.95 80.56
CA ILE A 17 57.82 86.38 81.49
C ILE A 17 58.30 87.75 81.03
N ASP A 18 57.81 88.79 81.68
CA ASP A 18 58.23 90.16 81.43
C ASP A 18 59.64 90.37 82.00
N ALA A 19 60.58 90.76 81.14
CA ALA A 19 61.98 91.01 81.49
C ALA A 19 62.17 92.13 82.55
N THR A 20 61.12 92.90 82.85
CA THR A 20 61.08 93.91 83.92
C THR A 20 60.78 93.33 85.30
N LEU A 21 60.17 92.14 85.38
CA LEU A 21 59.80 91.47 86.64
C LEU A 21 60.88 90.52 87.18
N LEU A 22 61.98 90.32 86.43
CA LEU A 22 63.08 89.43 86.79
C LEU A 22 64.14 90.17 87.64
N PRO A 23 64.70 89.57 88.72
CA PRO A 23 65.73 90.20 89.57
C PRO A 23 67.06 90.44 88.84
N ARG A 24 67.22 91.64 88.26
CA ARG A 24 68.40 92.02 87.46
C ARG A 24 69.71 92.18 88.24
N ASN A 25 69.64 92.21 89.57
CA ASN A 25 70.79 92.32 90.48
C ASN A 25 71.34 90.97 90.95
N ILE A 26 70.63 89.86 90.69
CA ILE A 26 71.02 88.50 91.09
C ILE A 26 71.33 87.64 89.86
N PHE A 27 70.57 87.81 88.77
CA PHE A 27 70.76 87.01 87.56
C PHE A 27 71.80 87.60 86.61
N SER A 28 72.70 86.75 86.11
CA SER A 28 73.63 87.12 85.04
C SER A 28 72.87 87.31 83.72
N GLN A 29 73.39 88.14 82.81
CA GLN A 29 72.74 88.39 81.52
C GLN A 29 72.48 87.11 80.69
N PRO A 30 73.37 86.10 80.64
CA PRO A 30 73.07 84.81 80.01
C PRO A 30 71.91 84.05 80.67
N TYR A 31 71.81 84.10 82.00
CA TYR A 31 70.73 83.43 82.74
C TYR A 31 69.39 84.14 82.54
N LEU A 32 69.39 85.47 82.47
CA LEU A 32 68.20 86.26 82.15
C LEU A 32 67.64 85.90 80.76
N LEU A 33 68.51 85.81 79.75
CA LEU A 33 68.13 85.39 78.39
C LEU A 33 67.62 83.95 78.35
N TYR A 34 68.27 83.04 79.10
CA TYR A 34 67.84 81.65 79.22
C TYR A 34 66.43 81.54 79.78
N VAL A 35 66.12 82.22 80.90
CA VAL A 35 64.79 82.15 81.54
C VAL A 35 63.70 82.74 80.64
N ILE A 36 63.97 83.83 79.93
CA ILE A 36 63.01 84.44 78.98
C ILE A 36 62.79 83.53 77.76
N GLN A 37 63.86 82.97 77.19
CA GLN A 37 63.77 82.07 76.03
C GLN A 37 63.09 80.75 76.40
N GLN A 38 63.40 80.19 77.58
CA GLN A 38 62.80 78.96 78.09
C GLN A 38 61.27 79.07 78.23
N GLY A 39 60.74 80.23 78.65
CA GLY A 39 59.29 80.47 78.70
C GLY A 39 58.64 80.45 77.31
N THR A 40 59.33 80.98 76.31
CA THR A 40 58.86 80.96 74.91
C THR A 40 58.95 79.56 74.30
N ASP A 41 60.07 78.86 74.51
CA ASP A 41 60.29 77.51 74.04
C ASP A 41 59.30 76.52 74.67
N LEU A 42 59.00 76.67 75.97
CA LEU A 42 57.99 75.84 76.64
C LEU A 42 56.59 76.06 76.06
N GLY A 43 56.23 77.31 75.70
CA GLY A 43 55.00 77.63 74.98
C GLY A 43 54.94 77.02 73.59
N ASN A 44 56.04 77.08 72.83
CA ASN A 44 56.15 76.47 71.51
C ASN A 44 56.09 74.93 71.58
N VAL A 45 56.73 74.31 72.58
CA VAL A 45 56.67 72.86 72.84
C VAL A 45 55.25 72.44 73.21
N ALA A 46 54.58 73.18 74.10
CA ALA A 46 53.18 72.92 74.45
C ALA A 46 52.25 73.05 73.24
N GLY A 47 52.42 74.09 72.43
CA GLY A 47 51.69 74.26 71.16
C GLY A 47 51.93 73.11 70.20
N LYS A 48 53.19 72.70 70.00
CA LYS A 48 53.52 71.59 69.11
C LYS A 48 53.02 70.24 69.62
N ALA A 49 53.03 70.03 70.93
CA ALA A 49 52.48 68.84 71.58
C ALA A 49 50.95 68.78 71.39
N ASN A 50 50.25 69.91 71.50
CA ASN A 50 48.81 69.99 71.25
C ASN A 50 48.48 69.73 69.76
N GLU A 51 49.26 70.27 68.82
CA GLU A 51 49.11 69.94 67.39
C GLU A 51 49.34 68.45 67.11
N ALA A 52 50.35 67.85 67.75
CA ALA A 52 50.62 66.42 67.61
C ALA A 52 49.49 65.57 68.21
N GLY A 53 48.91 65.99 69.33
CA GLY A 53 47.72 65.37 69.93
C GLY A 53 46.52 65.44 69.00
N GLN A 54 46.24 66.62 68.43
CA GLN A 54 45.16 66.80 67.44
C GLN A 54 45.38 65.92 66.20
N GLY A 55 46.59 65.91 65.64
CA GLY A 55 46.90 65.08 64.47
C GLY A 55 46.81 63.58 64.76
N ALA A 56 47.19 63.15 65.97
CA ALA A 56 47.02 61.76 66.41
C ALA A 56 45.53 61.39 66.56
N TRP A 57 44.71 62.30 67.11
CA TRP A 57 43.26 62.12 67.19
C TRP A 57 42.62 62.02 65.81
N ASP A 58 42.92 62.95 64.89
CA ASP A 58 42.40 62.94 63.52
C ASP A 58 42.74 61.62 62.80
N ALA A 59 43.97 61.11 63.01
CA ALA A 59 44.39 59.82 62.47
C ALA A 59 43.63 58.64 63.11
N GLN A 60 43.39 58.67 64.41
CA GLN A 60 42.60 57.63 65.09
C GLN A 60 41.14 57.62 64.64
N VAL A 61 40.51 58.78 64.49
CA VAL A 61 39.15 58.90 63.94
C VAL A 61 39.13 58.32 62.52
N LYS A 62 40.15 58.63 61.71
CA LYS A 62 40.22 58.07 60.37
C LYS A 62 40.39 56.55 60.36
N ASN A 63 41.15 55.99 61.29
CA ASN A 63 41.27 54.55 61.44
C ASN A 63 39.94 53.91 61.84
N ASP A 64 39.19 54.51 62.78
CA ASP A 64 37.87 54.00 63.16
C ASP A 64 36.89 54.00 61.97
N GLU A 65 36.90 55.05 61.12
CA GLU A 65 36.12 55.08 59.89
C GLU A 65 36.54 53.98 58.90
N GLN A 66 37.85 53.73 58.78
CA GLN A 66 38.38 52.67 57.93
C GLN A 66 37.96 51.29 58.44
N ASP A 67 37.97 51.06 59.75
CA ASP A 67 37.53 49.79 60.35
C ASP A 67 36.06 49.51 60.03
N LEU A 68 35.19 50.53 60.03
CA LEU A 68 33.79 50.38 59.61
C LEU A 68 33.65 50.01 58.14
N VAL A 69 34.46 50.64 57.26
CA VAL A 69 34.46 50.33 55.82
C VAL A 69 34.99 48.91 55.58
N LEU A 70 36.04 48.51 56.28
CA LEU A 70 36.60 47.15 56.18
C LEU A 70 35.58 46.10 56.64
N ALA A 71 34.82 46.37 57.71
CA ALA A 71 33.75 45.49 58.15
C ALA A 71 32.60 45.36 57.13
N ASP A 72 32.19 46.46 56.48
CA ASP A 72 31.21 46.42 55.38
C ASP A 72 31.73 45.60 54.19
N HIS A 73 32.98 45.84 53.80
CA HIS A 73 33.61 45.11 52.72
C HIS A 73 33.71 43.62 53.00
N GLU A 74 34.08 43.22 54.21
CA GLU A 74 34.16 41.81 54.62
C GLU A 74 32.79 41.12 54.47
N SER A 75 31.73 41.74 55.00
CA SER A 75 30.36 41.22 54.88
C SER A 75 29.90 41.06 53.42
N ARG A 76 30.23 42.04 52.57
CA ARG A 76 29.91 41.99 51.14
C ARG A 76 30.72 40.92 50.41
N LEU A 77 31.98 40.71 50.79
CA LEU A 77 32.84 39.67 50.22
C LEU A 77 32.35 38.28 50.62
N GLU A 78 32.00 38.04 51.88
CA GLU A 78 31.42 36.77 52.35
C GLU A 78 30.13 36.45 51.57
N THR A 79 29.26 37.44 51.38
CA THR A 79 28.02 37.28 50.60
C THR A 79 28.29 36.96 49.12
N ALA A 80 29.26 37.64 48.52
CA ALA A 80 29.64 37.42 47.14
C ALA A 80 30.26 36.03 46.93
N GLU A 81 31.12 35.58 47.85
CA GLU A 81 31.72 34.26 47.83
C GLU A 81 30.66 33.15 47.95
N ALA A 82 29.72 33.28 48.88
CA ALA A 82 28.60 32.35 49.01
C ALA A 82 27.75 32.26 47.73
N THR A 83 27.53 33.39 47.06
CA THR A 83 26.81 33.45 45.78
C THR A 83 27.59 32.75 44.67
N LEU A 84 28.91 32.96 44.58
CA LEU A 84 29.76 32.31 43.59
C LEU A 84 29.81 30.79 43.77
N VAL A 85 29.89 30.31 45.01
CA VAL A 85 29.82 28.87 45.30
C VAL A 85 28.48 28.28 44.86
N ASN A 86 27.37 28.98 45.09
CA ASN A 86 26.05 28.53 44.61
C ASN A 86 25.96 28.50 43.07
N HIS A 87 26.50 29.52 42.41
CA HIS A 87 26.53 29.58 40.94
C HIS A 87 27.36 28.43 40.36
N GLU A 88 28.52 28.13 40.94
CA GLU A 88 29.36 27.02 40.51
C GLU A 88 28.59 25.70 40.56
N GLN A 89 27.91 25.41 41.68
CA GLN A 89 27.09 24.19 41.81
C GLN A 89 25.96 24.12 40.77
N ARG A 90 25.28 25.25 40.50
CA ARG A 90 24.21 25.31 39.49
C ARG A 90 24.73 25.13 38.07
N ILE A 91 25.92 25.66 37.77
CA ILE A 91 26.58 25.51 36.47
C ILE A 91 26.96 24.04 36.28
N THR A 92 27.63 23.41 37.26
CA THR A 92 27.98 21.98 37.19
C THR A 92 26.74 21.10 36.96
N ALA A 93 25.64 21.39 37.65
CA ALA A 93 24.38 20.63 37.48
C ALA A 93 23.76 20.84 36.08
N ALA A 94 23.83 22.06 35.55
CA ALA A 94 23.35 22.37 34.20
C ALA A 94 24.20 21.68 33.13
N GLU A 95 25.52 21.67 33.29
CA GLU A 95 26.44 20.96 32.39
C GLU A 95 26.17 19.45 32.36
N ALA A 96 25.96 18.83 33.52
CA ALA A 96 25.58 17.41 33.60
C ALA A 96 24.26 17.12 32.88
N THR A 97 23.28 18.02 32.98
CA THR A 97 21.99 17.90 32.29
C THR A 97 22.15 18.02 30.78
N LEU A 98 23.00 18.95 30.31
CA LEU A 98 23.27 19.12 28.88
C LEU A 98 23.95 17.88 28.28
N VAL A 99 24.86 17.23 29.01
CA VAL A 99 25.49 15.97 28.58
C VAL A 99 24.47 14.84 28.45
N ASP A 100 23.53 14.70 29.39
CA ASP A 100 22.45 13.70 29.30
C ASP A 100 21.55 13.96 28.07
N HIS A 101 21.17 15.22 27.86
CA HIS A 101 20.38 15.61 26.70
C HIS A 101 21.08 15.31 25.38
N GLU A 102 22.38 15.60 25.27
CA GLU A 102 23.17 15.30 24.08
C GLU A 102 23.18 13.80 23.77
N GLN A 103 23.35 12.96 24.80
CA GLN A 103 23.30 11.50 24.63
C GLN A 103 21.91 11.04 24.14
N ARG A 104 20.83 11.56 24.72
CA ARG A 104 19.46 11.21 24.32
C ARG A 104 19.12 11.67 22.90
N ILE A 105 19.60 12.85 22.50
CA ILE A 105 19.45 13.35 21.13
C ILE A 105 20.17 12.44 20.16
N SER A 106 21.42 12.07 20.43
CA SER A 106 22.19 11.17 19.57
C SER A 106 21.51 9.81 19.38
N VAL A 107 20.93 9.23 20.44
CA VAL A 107 20.15 7.99 20.33
C VAL A 107 18.90 8.18 19.47
N ALA A 108 18.16 9.27 19.68
CA ALA A 108 16.95 9.56 18.91
C ALA A 108 17.26 9.78 17.41
N GLU A 109 18.37 10.41 17.08
CA GLU A 109 18.81 10.61 15.69
C GLU A 109 19.10 9.27 15.00
N VAL A 110 19.74 8.31 15.69
CA VAL A 110 19.98 6.96 15.17
C VAL A 110 18.67 6.21 14.96
N GLU A 111 17.74 6.28 15.90
CA GLU A 111 16.42 5.63 15.77
C GLU A 111 15.60 6.23 14.62
N LEU A 112 15.64 7.55 14.42
CA LEU A 112 14.96 8.21 13.31
C LEU A 112 15.55 7.79 11.96
N ALA A 113 16.88 7.63 11.85
CA ALA A 113 17.52 7.15 10.63
C ALA A 113 17.15 5.68 10.31
N ASP A 114 17.03 4.81 11.31
CA ASP A 114 16.51 3.44 11.13
C ASP A 114 15.05 3.44 10.66
N HIS A 115 14.20 4.24 11.30
CA HIS A 115 12.80 4.39 10.91
C HIS A 115 12.66 4.88 9.47
N GLU A 116 13.45 5.86 9.04
CA GLU A 116 13.43 6.37 7.66
C GLU A 116 13.79 5.26 6.65
N THR A 117 14.80 4.46 6.97
CA THR A 117 15.21 3.31 6.14
C THR A 117 14.09 2.27 6.02
N ARG A 118 13.43 1.95 7.14
CA ARG A 118 12.31 0.98 7.18
C ARG A 118 11.07 1.49 6.45
N ILE A 119 10.76 2.78 6.57
CA ILE A 119 9.66 3.42 5.83
C ILE A 119 9.93 3.32 4.34
N SER A 120 11.13 3.69 3.89
CA SER A 120 11.52 3.59 2.47
C SER A 120 11.41 2.16 1.94
N ALA A 121 11.82 1.15 2.72
CA ALA A 121 11.68 -0.25 2.34
C ALA A 121 10.21 -0.68 2.22
N ASN A 122 9.38 -0.32 3.20
CA ASN A 122 7.95 -0.61 3.19
C ASN A 122 7.23 0.05 2.01
N GLU A 123 7.58 1.29 1.66
CA GLU A 123 7.02 1.99 0.49
C GLU A 123 7.35 1.26 -0.81
N ALA A 124 8.58 0.75 -0.95
CA ALA A 124 8.98 -0.05 -2.12
C ALA A 124 8.21 -1.38 -2.20
N GLU A 125 8.00 -2.07 -1.07
CA GLU A 125 7.20 -3.30 -1.01
C GLU A 125 5.73 -3.03 -1.36
N LEU A 126 5.13 -1.95 -0.85
CA LEU A 126 3.78 -1.55 -1.18
C LEU A 126 3.62 -1.24 -2.68
N ALA A 127 4.59 -0.55 -3.29
CA ALA A 127 4.57 -0.30 -4.73
C ALA A 127 4.66 -1.60 -5.56
N ASN A 128 5.44 -2.58 -5.10
CA ASN A 128 5.49 -3.91 -5.72
C ASN A 128 4.15 -4.65 -5.59
N HIS A 129 3.54 -4.62 -4.40
CA HIS A 129 2.24 -5.22 -4.16
C HIS A 129 1.16 -4.58 -5.04
N GLU A 130 1.15 -3.25 -5.18
CA GLU A 130 0.20 -2.55 -6.05
C GLU A 130 0.31 -3.03 -7.50
N THR A 131 1.55 -3.13 -8.03
CA THR A 131 1.79 -3.64 -9.38
C THR A 131 1.26 -5.06 -9.57
N ARG A 132 1.47 -5.94 -8.58
CA ARG A 132 0.97 -7.33 -8.63
C ARG A 132 -0.54 -7.40 -8.54
N ILE A 133 -1.18 -6.55 -7.73
CA ILE A 133 -2.63 -6.47 -7.62
C ILE A 133 -3.24 -6.01 -8.94
N THR A 134 -2.66 -4.99 -9.58
CA THR A 134 -3.08 -4.55 -10.92
C THR A 134 -2.98 -5.69 -11.93
N GLN A 135 -1.84 -6.38 -12.01
CA GLN A 135 -1.68 -7.50 -12.94
C GLN A 135 -2.70 -8.62 -12.68
N ASN A 136 -2.89 -9.00 -11.41
CA ASN A 136 -3.88 -10.02 -11.06
C ASN A 136 -5.30 -9.59 -11.45
N THR A 137 -5.61 -8.29 -11.34
CA THR A 137 -6.92 -7.74 -11.74
C THR A 137 -7.13 -7.88 -13.25
N ASP A 138 -6.11 -7.54 -14.04
CA ASP A 138 -6.13 -7.70 -15.50
C ASP A 138 -6.27 -9.17 -15.91
N ASP A 139 -5.52 -10.07 -15.27
CA ASP A 139 -5.57 -11.51 -15.52
C ASP A 139 -6.95 -12.10 -15.20
N ILE A 140 -7.57 -11.68 -14.10
CA ILE A 140 -8.93 -12.09 -13.72
C ILE A 140 -9.94 -11.60 -14.77
N SER A 141 -9.85 -10.35 -15.23
CA SER A 141 -10.74 -9.82 -16.26
C SER A 141 -10.59 -10.57 -17.60
N ALA A 142 -9.36 -10.94 -17.96
CA ALA A 142 -9.09 -11.75 -19.14
C ALA A 142 -9.67 -13.17 -19.03
N LEU A 143 -9.57 -13.79 -17.85
CA LEU A 143 -10.17 -15.09 -17.57
C LEU A 143 -11.70 -15.06 -17.62
N ASP A 144 -12.31 -14.00 -17.08
CA ASP A 144 -13.76 -13.78 -17.13
C ASP A 144 -14.27 -13.74 -18.58
N THR A 145 -13.59 -12.99 -19.45
CA THR A 145 -13.91 -12.92 -20.89
C THR A 145 -13.76 -14.29 -21.59
N GLN A 146 -12.72 -15.06 -21.22
CA GLN A 146 -12.52 -16.41 -21.77
C GLN A 146 -13.60 -17.38 -21.30
N LEU A 147 -14.04 -17.26 -20.05
CA LEU A 147 -15.13 -18.06 -19.51
C LEU A 147 -16.45 -17.76 -20.22
N ASP A 148 -16.81 -16.48 -20.40
CA ASP A 148 -17.99 -16.07 -21.16
C ASP A 148 -17.99 -16.64 -22.58
N THR A 149 -16.82 -16.62 -23.22
CA THR A 149 -16.64 -17.18 -24.57
C THR A 149 -16.83 -18.70 -24.57
N ALA A 150 -16.25 -19.39 -23.59
CA ALA A 150 -16.38 -20.83 -23.46
C ALA A 150 -17.82 -21.25 -23.16
N GLU A 151 -18.51 -20.56 -22.25
CA GLU A 151 -19.91 -20.80 -21.91
C GLU A 151 -20.83 -20.57 -23.11
N SER A 152 -20.61 -19.48 -23.86
CA SER A 152 -21.33 -19.21 -25.11
C SER A 152 -21.09 -20.32 -26.15
N GLY A 153 -19.84 -20.79 -26.26
CA GLY A 153 -19.46 -21.90 -27.13
C GLY A 153 -20.13 -23.22 -26.74
N ILE A 154 -20.18 -23.54 -25.45
CA ILE A 154 -20.85 -24.73 -24.91
C ILE A 154 -22.35 -24.64 -25.18
N SER A 155 -23.00 -23.52 -24.86
CA SER A 155 -24.43 -23.31 -25.13
C SER A 155 -24.77 -23.48 -26.62
N THR A 156 -23.90 -22.96 -27.50
CA THR A 156 -24.02 -23.15 -28.95
C THR A 156 -23.89 -24.62 -29.35
N LEU A 157 -22.95 -25.35 -28.78
CA LEU A 157 -22.77 -26.79 -29.03
C LEU A 157 -23.97 -27.60 -28.52
N GLU A 158 -24.47 -27.29 -27.32
CA GLU A 158 -25.63 -27.96 -26.75
C GLU A 158 -26.87 -27.77 -27.64
N ALA A 159 -27.11 -26.54 -28.11
CA ALA A 159 -28.22 -26.24 -29.02
C ALA A 159 -28.08 -26.93 -30.39
N ASN A 160 -26.86 -27.10 -30.90
CA ASN A 160 -26.61 -27.61 -32.24
C ASN A 160 -26.26 -29.11 -32.30
N SER A 161 -26.19 -29.80 -31.17
CA SER A 161 -25.82 -31.22 -31.11
C SER A 161 -27.04 -32.16 -31.14
N VAL A 162 -26.86 -33.35 -31.74
CA VAL A 162 -27.84 -34.45 -31.66
C VAL A 162 -27.36 -35.45 -30.62
N SER A 163 -28.20 -35.76 -29.64
CA SER A 163 -27.85 -36.65 -28.53
C SER A 163 -28.05 -38.11 -28.91
N LYS A 164 -27.17 -38.97 -28.39
CA LYS A 164 -27.32 -40.42 -28.51
C LYS A 164 -28.23 -41.02 -27.43
N ALA A 165 -28.48 -40.27 -26.36
CA ALA A 165 -29.18 -40.75 -25.17
C ALA A 165 -30.65 -40.33 -25.11
N VAL A 166 -31.04 -39.31 -25.88
CA VAL A 166 -32.41 -38.79 -25.87
C VAL A 166 -33.30 -39.68 -26.72
N SER A 167 -34.39 -40.16 -26.13
CA SER A 167 -35.39 -41.02 -26.78
C SER A 167 -36.59 -40.24 -27.36
N THR A 168 -36.65 -38.94 -27.12
CA THR A 168 -37.62 -38.01 -27.70
C THR A 168 -37.05 -37.32 -28.95
N SER A 169 -37.89 -36.74 -29.80
CA SER A 169 -37.38 -36.00 -30.96
C SER A 169 -36.48 -34.85 -30.55
N GLN A 170 -35.40 -34.68 -31.29
CA GLN A 170 -34.44 -33.59 -31.10
C GLN A 170 -34.43 -32.71 -32.34
N SER A 171 -34.44 -31.40 -32.11
CA SER A 171 -34.22 -30.37 -33.14
C SER A 171 -33.01 -29.54 -32.73
N VAL A 172 -32.18 -29.16 -33.69
CA VAL A 172 -30.93 -28.41 -33.51
C VAL A 172 -31.10 -26.92 -33.81
N GLN A 173 -32.27 -26.34 -33.51
CA GLN A 173 -32.52 -24.91 -33.69
C GLN A 173 -33.56 -24.33 -32.71
N ALA A 174 -33.28 -23.12 -32.21
CA ALA A 174 -34.16 -22.38 -31.32
C ALA A 174 -35.24 -21.62 -32.11
N THR A 175 -36.49 -21.83 -31.72
CA THR A 175 -37.71 -21.09 -32.13
C THR A 175 -37.93 -21.01 -33.64
N GLY A 176 -38.71 -21.97 -34.15
CA GLY A 176 -39.33 -21.88 -35.48
C GLY A 176 -38.68 -22.71 -36.60
N GLY A 177 -37.87 -23.72 -36.29
CA GLY A 177 -37.17 -24.49 -37.32
C GLY A 177 -36.97 -25.96 -36.94
N SER A 178 -37.59 -26.83 -37.71
CA SER A 178 -37.16 -28.22 -37.85
C SER A 178 -35.87 -28.27 -38.67
N PHE A 179 -34.98 -29.24 -38.43
CA PHE A 179 -33.86 -29.56 -39.34
C PHE A 179 -34.46 -29.75 -40.77
N LEU A 180 -33.89 -29.28 -41.89
CA LEU A 180 -34.50 -29.47 -43.23
C LEU A 180 -33.45 -29.46 -44.37
N VAL A 181 -33.45 -30.46 -45.28
CA VAL A 181 -32.70 -30.49 -46.55
C VAL A 181 -33.58 -29.84 -47.60
N GLY A 182 -33.19 -28.65 -48.07
CA GLY A 182 -33.88 -28.01 -49.19
C GLY A 182 -35.28 -27.47 -48.87
N ASN A 183 -36.01 -27.04 -49.91
CA ASN A 183 -37.22 -26.22 -49.77
C ASN A 183 -38.48 -27.04 -49.39
N VAL A 184 -39.23 -26.61 -48.36
CA VAL A 184 -40.41 -27.34 -47.83
C VAL A 184 -41.65 -26.45 -47.63
N PRO A 185 -42.81 -26.82 -48.20
CA PRO A 185 -44.06 -26.08 -48.00
C PRO A 185 -44.88 -26.42 -46.74
N VAL A 186 -44.90 -27.65 -46.20
CA VAL A 186 -45.58 -27.98 -44.91
C VAL A 186 -44.99 -29.21 -44.17
N PRO A 187 -44.42 -29.09 -42.94
CA PRO A 187 -43.83 -30.19 -42.14
C PRO A 187 -44.76 -30.84 -41.05
N THR A 188 -44.35 -32.00 -40.47
CA THR A 188 -45.06 -32.76 -39.39
C THR A 188 -44.17 -33.12 -38.17
N THR A 189 -44.76 -33.74 -37.13
CA THR A 189 -44.46 -33.50 -35.69
C THR A 189 -43.33 -34.24 -34.96
N ASP A 190 -42.60 -35.24 -35.48
CA ASP A 190 -41.67 -35.98 -34.59
C ASP A 190 -40.53 -36.78 -35.29
N LYS A 191 -39.63 -36.14 -36.07
CA LYS A 191 -38.36 -36.78 -36.57
C LYS A 191 -37.24 -35.77 -36.88
N LEU A 192 -35.98 -36.22 -36.75
CA LEU A 192 -34.77 -35.56 -37.27
C LEU A 192 -34.87 -35.47 -38.81
N GLN A 193 -34.75 -34.26 -39.36
CA GLN A 193 -34.94 -33.98 -40.78
C GLN A 193 -33.63 -33.48 -41.42
N VAL A 194 -32.85 -34.35 -42.07
CA VAL A 194 -31.53 -33.97 -42.62
C VAL A 194 -31.62 -32.80 -43.59
N GLY A 195 -30.53 -32.02 -43.73
CA GLY A 195 -30.25 -30.82 -44.56
C GLY A 195 -29.56 -30.98 -45.93
N GLY A 196 -28.92 -32.13 -46.16
CA GLY A 196 -28.30 -32.57 -47.40
C GLY A 196 -28.47 -34.07 -47.63
N SER A 197 -27.61 -34.67 -48.46
CA SER A 197 -27.50 -36.13 -48.49
C SER A 197 -26.90 -36.67 -47.18
N ALA A 198 -27.46 -37.75 -46.65
CA ALA A 198 -26.83 -38.53 -45.59
C ALA A 198 -25.99 -39.65 -46.21
N ASN A 199 -24.76 -39.82 -45.74
CA ASN A 199 -23.89 -40.93 -46.13
C ASN A 199 -23.49 -41.71 -44.88
N VAL A 200 -23.41 -43.04 -44.99
CA VAL A 200 -23.02 -43.95 -43.91
C VAL A 200 -22.02 -44.95 -44.45
N SER A 201 -21.05 -45.34 -43.62
CA SER A 201 -19.91 -46.14 -44.10
C SER A 201 -20.25 -47.59 -44.47
N VAL A 202 -21.30 -48.18 -43.88
CA VAL A 202 -21.58 -49.62 -44.02
C VAL A 202 -23.03 -49.89 -44.38
N SER A 203 -23.97 -49.47 -43.54
CA SER A 203 -25.39 -49.81 -43.69
C SER A 203 -26.28 -48.87 -42.88
N TYR A 204 -27.51 -48.67 -43.34
CA TYR A 204 -28.58 -48.14 -42.49
C TYR A 204 -29.26 -49.28 -41.73
N LYS A 205 -29.54 -49.03 -40.45
CA LYS A 205 -30.22 -49.97 -39.55
C LYS A 205 -31.41 -49.29 -38.87
N VAL A 206 -32.46 -50.05 -38.63
CA VAL A 206 -33.63 -49.64 -37.82
C VAL A 206 -33.80 -50.68 -36.73
N ALA A 207 -33.83 -50.25 -35.46
CA ALA A 207 -33.88 -51.13 -34.29
C ALA A 207 -32.77 -52.22 -34.31
N GLY A 208 -31.56 -51.86 -34.77
CA GLY A 208 -30.41 -52.76 -34.87
C GLY A 208 -30.42 -53.71 -36.08
N VAL A 209 -31.52 -53.78 -36.83
CA VAL A 209 -31.65 -54.62 -38.03
C VAL A 209 -31.28 -53.82 -39.27
N GLN A 210 -30.45 -54.40 -40.15
CA GLN A 210 -30.08 -53.76 -41.42
C GLN A 210 -31.29 -53.63 -42.36
N VAL A 211 -31.50 -52.42 -42.88
CA VAL A 211 -32.56 -52.11 -43.85
C VAL A 211 -32.03 -51.69 -45.21
N LEU A 212 -30.82 -51.11 -45.26
CA LEU A 212 -30.15 -50.72 -46.51
C LEU A 212 -28.65 -50.96 -46.40
N GLY A 213 -28.08 -51.65 -47.39
CA GLY A 213 -26.64 -51.85 -47.54
C GLY A 213 -26.08 -51.11 -48.75
N ALA A 214 -24.90 -51.51 -49.22
CA ALA A 214 -24.33 -51.00 -50.47
C ALA A 214 -25.21 -51.34 -51.69
N ARG A 215 -25.20 -50.45 -52.69
CA ARG A 215 -25.82 -50.66 -54.00
C ARG A 215 -25.32 -51.97 -54.62
N GLN A 216 -26.23 -52.86 -55.00
CA GLN A 216 -25.87 -54.11 -55.64
C GLN A 216 -25.41 -53.87 -57.08
N THR A 217 -24.35 -54.56 -57.49
CA THR A 217 -23.73 -54.40 -58.81
C THR A 217 -23.88 -55.66 -59.68
N GLY A 218 -23.74 -55.54 -61.00
CA GLY A 218 -23.80 -56.66 -61.95
C GLY A 218 -25.15 -56.87 -62.65
N TRP A 219 -26.13 -56.00 -62.39
CA TRP A 219 -27.43 -56.03 -63.06
C TRP A 219 -27.35 -55.43 -64.47
N THR A 220 -27.93 -56.14 -65.45
CA THR A 220 -28.21 -55.58 -66.78
C THR A 220 -29.61 -54.98 -66.79
N ALA A 221 -29.75 -53.76 -67.28
CA ALA A 221 -31.03 -53.07 -67.30
C ALA A 221 -32.04 -53.80 -68.21
N GLY A 222 -33.17 -54.21 -67.63
CA GLY A 222 -34.30 -54.72 -68.40
C GLY A 222 -34.79 -53.69 -69.42
N THR A 223 -35.28 -54.15 -70.56
CA THR A 223 -35.87 -53.31 -71.61
C THR A 223 -37.35 -53.65 -71.82
N GLY A 224 -38.08 -52.75 -72.49
CA GLY A 224 -39.52 -52.92 -72.75
C GLY A 224 -40.41 -52.11 -71.82
N THR A 225 -41.73 -52.22 -72.03
CA THR A 225 -42.74 -51.40 -71.37
C THR A 225 -42.97 -51.84 -69.92
N ALA A 226 -42.94 -50.89 -68.97
CA ALA A 226 -43.28 -51.16 -67.58
C ALA A 226 -44.81 -51.11 -67.35
N ASN A 227 -45.36 -52.08 -66.61
CA ASN A 227 -46.77 -52.08 -66.21
C ASN A 227 -46.93 -51.64 -64.75
N LYS A 228 -47.34 -50.37 -64.55
CA LYS A 228 -47.71 -49.82 -63.24
C LYS A 228 -49.23 -49.82 -63.01
N GLY A 229 -50.02 -50.26 -63.99
CA GLY A 229 -51.48 -50.30 -63.95
C GLY A 229 -52.02 -51.50 -63.16
N ALA A 230 -53.26 -51.89 -63.48
CA ALA A 230 -53.95 -52.99 -62.82
C ALA A 230 -53.16 -54.30 -62.94
N PHE A 231 -53.14 -55.05 -61.83
CA PHE A 231 -52.47 -56.33 -61.72
C PHE A 231 -53.32 -57.24 -60.84
N ASN A 232 -53.69 -58.41 -61.36
CA ASN A 232 -54.45 -59.42 -60.62
C ASN A 232 -53.54 -60.62 -60.37
N ALA A 233 -52.96 -60.70 -59.17
CA ALA A 233 -52.10 -61.82 -58.77
C ALA A 233 -52.87 -63.14 -58.65
N ASP A 234 -54.19 -63.06 -58.41
CA ASP A 234 -55.08 -64.20 -58.20
C ASP A 234 -55.81 -64.59 -59.49
N MET A 235 -55.33 -64.13 -60.65
CA MET A 235 -55.94 -64.46 -61.93
C MET A 235 -55.85 -65.98 -62.17
N THR A 236 -57.01 -66.60 -62.40
CA THR A 236 -57.10 -68.03 -62.70
C THR A 236 -57.14 -68.25 -64.20
N PHE A 237 -56.62 -69.40 -64.64
CA PHE A 237 -56.62 -69.81 -66.04
C PHE A 237 -57.45 -71.08 -66.18
N ALA A 238 -58.41 -71.08 -67.11
CA ALA A 238 -59.06 -72.31 -67.51
C ALA A 238 -58.06 -73.18 -68.29
N VAL A 239 -58.04 -74.49 -68.01
CA VAL A 239 -57.20 -75.46 -68.72
C VAL A 239 -58.08 -76.62 -69.17
N GLY A 240 -58.44 -76.62 -70.45
CA GLY A 240 -59.24 -77.68 -71.07
C GLY A 240 -58.43 -78.94 -71.40
N ALA A 241 -59.11 -80.06 -71.65
CA ALA A 241 -58.49 -81.33 -72.04
C ALA A 241 -57.99 -81.37 -73.50
N THR A 242 -58.32 -80.36 -74.30
CA THR A 242 -57.92 -80.19 -75.71
C THR A 242 -57.29 -78.82 -75.92
N TYR A 243 -56.43 -78.68 -76.93
CA TYR A 243 -55.82 -77.39 -77.26
C TYR A 243 -56.87 -76.28 -77.48
N SER A 244 -56.73 -75.17 -76.76
CA SER A 244 -57.53 -73.95 -76.90
C SER A 244 -56.62 -72.76 -77.12
N GLN A 245 -56.70 -72.14 -78.31
CA GLN A 245 -55.92 -70.95 -78.63
C GLN A 245 -56.21 -69.80 -77.67
N THR A 246 -57.47 -69.64 -77.24
CA THR A 246 -57.90 -68.58 -76.31
C THR A 246 -57.29 -68.77 -74.92
N GLU A 247 -57.21 -70.00 -74.42
CA GLU A 247 -56.56 -70.30 -73.12
C GLU A 247 -55.06 -70.02 -73.18
N VAL A 248 -54.39 -70.41 -74.26
CA VAL A 248 -52.96 -70.14 -74.48
C VAL A 248 -52.69 -68.64 -74.65
N GLN A 249 -53.56 -67.92 -75.35
CA GLN A 249 -53.44 -66.47 -75.55
C GLN A 249 -53.60 -65.72 -74.22
N ALA A 250 -54.58 -66.09 -73.39
CA ALA A 250 -54.77 -65.50 -72.06
C ALA A 250 -53.55 -65.72 -71.16
N LEU A 251 -52.93 -66.91 -71.21
CA LEU A 251 -51.70 -67.21 -70.49
C LEU A 251 -50.50 -66.40 -71.02
N ALA A 252 -50.36 -66.26 -72.35
CA ALA A 252 -49.32 -65.46 -72.97
C ALA A 252 -49.46 -63.96 -72.63
N ASP A 253 -50.68 -63.44 -72.61
CA ASP A 253 -50.98 -62.06 -72.24
C ASP A 253 -50.72 -61.82 -70.75
N ALA A 254 -51.06 -62.77 -69.89
CA ALA A 254 -50.73 -62.74 -68.47
C ALA A 254 -49.22 -62.76 -68.22
N LEU A 255 -48.49 -63.65 -68.90
CA LEU A 255 -47.03 -63.70 -68.80
C LEU A 255 -46.39 -62.40 -69.27
N ARG A 256 -46.91 -61.79 -70.34
CA ARG A 256 -46.46 -60.47 -70.80
C ARG A 256 -46.70 -59.42 -69.71
N SER A 257 -47.90 -59.38 -69.14
CA SER A 257 -48.25 -58.46 -68.05
C SER A 257 -47.35 -58.64 -66.82
N GLU A 258 -47.07 -59.89 -66.42
CA GLU A 258 -46.17 -60.21 -65.31
C GLU A 258 -44.74 -59.70 -65.57
N ARG A 259 -44.18 -60.00 -66.74
CA ARG A 259 -42.84 -59.51 -67.12
C ARG A 259 -42.76 -57.99 -67.12
N GLN A 260 -43.81 -57.31 -67.58
CA GLN A 260 -43.90 -55.86 -67.53
C GLN A 260 -44.01 -55.33 -66.10
N ARG A 261 -44.63 -56.07 -65.16
CA ARG A 261 -44.65 -55.74 -63.73
C ARG A 261 -43.29 -55.95 -63.08
N THR A 262 -42.60 -57.06 -63.36
CA THR A 262 -41.22 -57.31 -62.91
C THR A 262 -40.28 -56.19 -63.38
N LYS A 263 -40.39 -55.77 -64.64
CA LYS A 263 -39.66 -54.62 -65.19
C LYS A 263 -39.92 -53.32 -64.42
N ALA A 264 -41.17 -53.06 -64.04
CA ALA A 264 -41.51 -51.88 -63.26
C ALA A 264 -40.90 -51.89 -61.84
N LEU A 265 -40.79 -53.07 -61.22
CA LEU A 265 -40.11 -53.24 -59.93
C LEU A 265 -38.60 -53.03 -60.04
N GLU A 266 -37.97 -53.58 -61.08
CA GLU A 266 -36.55 -53.34 -61.37
C GLU A 266 -36.26 -51.84 -61.53
N ASP A 267 -37.08 -51.12 -62.29
CA ASP A 267 -36.94 -49.67 -62.51
C ASP A 267 -37.03 -48.88 -61.20
N ALA A 268 -37.92 -49.27 -60.29
CA ALA A 268 -38.04 -48.64 -58.99
C ALA A 268 -36.78 -48.86 -58.13
N MET A 269 -36.26 -50.10 -58.07
CA MET A 269 -35.03 -50.40 -57.32
C MET A 269 -33.81 -49.63 -57.87
N ARG A 270 -33.72 -49.50 -59.19
CA ARG A 270 -32.66 -48.74 -59.87
C ARG A 270 -32.78 -47.25 -59.60
N ALA A 271 -33.99 -46.68 -59.65
CA ALA A 271 -34.24 -45.27 -59.36
C ALA A 271 -33.91 -44.89 -57.91
N HIS A 272 -34.16 -45.78 -56.95
CA HIS A 272 -33.72 -45.62 -55.56
C HIS A 272 -32.22 -45.87 -55.35
N GLY A 273 -31.49 -46.35 -56.37
CA GLY A 273 -30.06 -46.66 -56.28
C GLY A 273 -29.74 -47.95 -55.52
N LEU A 274 -30.72 -48.84 -55.33
CA LEU A 274 -30.51 -50.14 -54.64
C LEU A 274 -29.72 -51.13 -55.51
N ILE A 275 -29.85 -51.03 -56.83
CA ILE A 275 -29.14 -51.85 -57.84
C ILE A 275 -28.52 -50.96 -58.92
N ASN A 276 -27.46 -51.42 -59.59
CA ASN A 276 -26.77 -50.69 -60.67
C ASN A 276 -27.56 -50.67 -61.96
#